data_AF-A0A7R8ARI7-F1
#
_entry.id   AF-A0A7R8ARI7-F1
#
_cell.length_a   1.000
_cell.length_b   1.000
_cell.length_c   1.000
_cell.angle_alpha   90.00
_cell.angle_beta   90.00
_cell.angle_gamma   90.00
#
_symmetry.space_group_name_H-M   'P 1'
#
loop_
_entity.id
_entity.type
_entity.pdbx_description
1 polymer ?
#
loop_
_entity_poly.entity_id
_entity_poly.type
_entity_poly.pdbx_seq_one_letter_code
_entity_poly.pdbx_strand_id
1 'polypeptide(L)'
;MSTSSQNPRTRSSTGNNSRPSSKDGPKKNIWSSMLDSAATGKRLPEKNLLILGGTPESQREFLEAYSADTSDSSTSNEKRKGKLPPVANQFALGYTYLDVLDADQEDTLARVSAYLLSEPSLSFAPLLKPLFTPQSISETSVVILLDWSDPWTWVRRLREWVRLLRHVLISLDDETKVVMEENMTQWRERKKGIDTTSTGSQAASSGAVVIGPGEWDEGLGVPLCVVCQGTDKMEKLEREHGWHEEEFDFIHQFMRTLLVKHGASLIYTKPFQANNLHSVLHSSLGIHSLLKKLSLKAQFIERDKILIPTNWDSWAKIRVIREGSNLEGISTAWSIEIQDPPEPLTNGNDEAQEEGTAEEDDGTSAVNIYEQTIKDPKRSTSIAYPGSQQGRNKIEVDTTDMQGFLTKQLEVLEQLKIEDEKDRAAKKAPQLEMSPLEDNSRVNEHIGPVQFNMGGIQVDADDMLQKIKDREANRSQRKDPVSSPGDEKAHNQALANFFAGLVKKPGGSPRGSPSV
;
A
#
# COMPACT_ATOMS: atom_id res chain seq x y z
N MET A 1 -28.80 -52.68 -50.22
CA MET A 1 -29.26 -52.97 -51.60
C MET A 1 -29.52 -51.64 -52.27
N SER A 2 -28.68 -51.31 -53.24
CA SER A 2 -28.66 -50.04 -53.97
C SER A 2 -29.40 -50.18 -55.29
N THR A 3 -30.28 -49.23 -55.61
CA THR A 3 -30.75 -48.83 -56.97
C THR A 3 -31.57 -47.53 -56.79
N SER A 4 -31.61 -46.53 -57.65
CA SER A 4 -30.94 -46.22 -58.91
C SER A 4 -31.35 -44.79 -59.31
N SER A 5 -30.40 -44.08 -59.92
CA SER A 5 -30.49 -42.73 -60.50
C SER A 5 -31.50 -42.60 -61.65
N GLN A 6 -32.09 -41.39 -61.83
CA GLN A 6 -32.33 -40.83 -63.16
C GLN A 6 -32.44 -39.29 -63.13
N ASN A 7 -31.63 -38.67 -63.98
CA ASN A 7 -31.48 -37.23 -64.23
C ASN A 7 -32.26 -36.88 -65.53
N PRO A 8 -32.85 -35.68 -65.70
CA PRO A 8 -33.19 -35.19 -67.03
C PRO A 8 -32.34 -33.98 -67.45
N ARG A 9 -31.86 -34.06 -68.68
CA ARG A 9 -31.12 -33.05 -69.45
C ARG A 9 -31.99 -31.83 -69.75
N THR A 10 -31.43 -30.63 -69.68
CA THR A 10 -32.00 -29.41 -70.27
C THR A 10 -31.16 -28.97 -71.47
N ARG A 11 -31.84 -28.76 -72.60
CA ARG A 11 -31.30 -28.31 -73.89
C ARG A 11 -31.17 -26.79 -73.92
N SER A 12 -30.07 -26.32 -74.53
CA SER A 12 -29.82 -24.95 -74.94
C SER A 12 -30.69 -24.53 -76.13
N SER A 13 -31.27 -23.32 -76.09
CA SER A 13 -31.74 -22.61 -77.29
C SER A 13 -31.38 -21.13 -77.18
N THR A 14 -30.55 -20.67 -78.11
CA THR A 14 -30.08 -19.29 -78.30
C THR A 14 -31.12 -18.48 -79.08
N GLY A 15 -31.38 -17.23 -78.67
CA GLY A 15 -32.19 -16.28 -79.44
C GLY A 15 -32.10 -14.86 -78.85
N ASN A 16 -31.36 -13.99 -79.53
CA ASN A 16 -31.06 -12.60 -79.14
C ASN A 16 -32.24 -11.64 -79.44
N ASN A 17 -32.19 -10.48 -78.75
CA ASN A 17 -32.83 -9.18 -79.01
C ASN A 17 -34.23 -8.86 -78.45
N SER A 18 -34.27 -8.16 -77.31
CA SER A 18 -35.13 -6.98 -77.11
C SER A 18 -34.64 -6.07 -75.96
N ARG A 19 -34.65 -4.75 -76.25
CA ARG A 19 -34.36 -3.52 -75.48
C ARG A 19 -34.25 -3.54 -73.92
N PRO A 20 -33.48 -2.60 -73.33
CA PRO A 20 -33.31 -2.50 -71.88
C PRO A 20 -34.56 -1.89 -71.24
N SER A 21 -35.33 -2.70 -70.51
CA SER A 21 -36.36 -2.20 -69.61
C SER A 21 -35.74 -1.88 -68.25
N SER A 22 -35.61 -0.60 -67.93
CA SER A 22 -35.33 -0.14 -66.57
C SER A 22 -36.61 -0.22 -65.73
N LYS A 23 -36.72 -1.22 -64.84
CA LYS A 23 -37.24 -1.06 -63.46
C LYS A 23 -37.29 -2.40 -62.73
N ASP A 24 -36.75 -2.35 -61.51
CA ASP A 24 -37.02 -3.27 -60.40
C ASP A 24 -36.48 -4.72 -60.54
N GLY A 25 -35.14 -4.82 -60.67
CA GLY A 25 -34.44 -5.91 -59.97
C GLY A 25 -34.57 -5.70 -58.46
N PRO A 26 -34.54 -6.76 -57.63
CA PRO A 26 -34.74 -6.61 -56.20
C PRO A 26 -33.71 -5.61 -55.68
N LYS A 27 -34.18 -4.47 -55.17
CA LYS A 27 -33.36 -3.56 -54.37
C LYS A 27 -32.95 -4.36 -53.13
N LYS A 28 -31.93 -5.21 -53.28
CA LYS A 28 -31.17 -5.79 -52.16
C LYS A 28 -30.44 -4.62 -51.51
N ASN A 29 -31.18 -3.97 -50.63
CA ASN A 29 -30.76 -3.20 -49.47
C ASN A 29 -29.31 -2.70 -49.52
N ILE A 30 -29.07 -1.70 -50.38
CA ILE A 30 -27.82 -0.92 -50.35
C ILE A 30 -27.59 -0.39 -48.94
N TRP A 31 -28.67 -0.01 -48.25
CA TRP A 31 -28.64 0.40 -46.85
C TRP A 31 -28.28 -0.72 -45.87
N SER A 32 -28.68 -1.98 -46.10
CA SER A 32 -28.22 -3.08 -45.24
C SER A 32 -26.78 -3.43 -45.55
N SER A 33 -26.35 -3.41 -46.82
CA SER A 33 -24.94 -3.60 -47.20
C SER A 33 -24.04 -2.47 -46.68
N MET A 34 -24.54 -1.24 -46.63
CA MET A 34 -23.79 -0.08 -46.14
C MET A 34 -23.82 0.00 -44.61
N LEU A 35 -24.91 -0.41 -43.96
CA LEU A 35 -24.96 -0.62 -42.51
C LEU A 35 -24.13 -1.82 -42.08
N ASP A 36 -24.16 -2.93 -42.79
CA ASP A 36 -23.30 -4.09 -42.56
C ASP A 36 -21.85 -3.70 -42.83
N SER A 37 -21.53 -2.94 -43.88
CA SER A 37 -20.18 -2.43 -44.15
C SER A 37 -19.71 -1.38 -43.14
N ALA A 38 -20.61 -0.61 -42.53
CA ALA A 38 -20.29 0.35 -41.47
C ALA A 38 -20.19 -0.35 -40.10
N ALA A 39 -21.01 -1.37 -39.84
CA ALA A 39 -20.97 -2.23 -38.67
C ALA A 39 -19.78 -3.21 -38.71
N THR A 40 -19.34 -3.61 -39.90
CA THR A 40 -18.09 -4.33 -40.17
C THR A 40 -16.92 -3.40 -40.47
N GLY A 41 -17.13 -2.08 -40.45
CA GLY A 41 -16.04 -1.12 -40.41
C GLY A 41 -15.14 -1.50 -39.23
N LYS A 42 -13.81 -1.55 -39.45
CA LYS A 42 -12.82 -2.11 -38.51
C LYS A 42 -13.15 -1.73 -37.06
N ARG A 43 -13.89 -2.60 -36.35
CA ARG A 43 -14.15 -2.42 -34.92
C ARG A 43 -12.80 -2.60 -34.27
N LEU A 44 -12.32 -1.53 -33.64
CA LEU A 44 -11.05 -1.58 -32.93
C LEU A 44 -11.11 -2.70 -31.89
N PRO A 45 -10.09 -3.55 -31.77
CA PRO A 45 -10.00 -4.52 -30.69
C PRO A 45 -10.17 -3.80 -29.35
N GLU A 46 -11.16 -4.23 -28.57
CA GLU A 46 -11.44 -3.70 -27.24
C GLU A 46 -10.68 -4.56 -26.22
N LYS A 47 -9.81 -3.94 -25.43
CA LYS A 47 -9.01 -4.57 -24.38
C LYS A 47 -9.37 -3.95 -23.05
N ASN A 48 -9.33 -4.72 -21.96
CA ASN A 48 -9.69 -4.24 -20.63
C ASN A 48 -8.47 -4.28 -19.70
N LEU A 49 -8.26 -3.20 -18.96
CA LEU A 49 -7.22 -3.07 -17.95
C LEU A 49 -7.87 -2.80 -16.59
N LEU A 50 -7.73 -3.72 -15.65
CA LEU A 50 -8.24 -3.54 -14.29
C LEU A 50 -7.10 -3.10 -13.38
N ILE A 51 -7.12 -1.84 -12.96
CA ILE A 51 -6.10 -1.20 -12.12
C ILE A 51 -6.58 -1.21 -10.68
N LEU A 52 -5.84 -1.90 -9.82
CA LEU A 52 -6.16 -2.15 -8.41
C LEU A 52 -5.12 -1.51 -7.50
N GLY A 53 -5.58 -0.79 -6.47
CA GLY A 53 -4.73 -0.15 -5.48
C GLY A 53 -4.22 1.22 -5.92
N GLY A 54 -3.23 1.71 -5.17
CA GLY A 54 -2.69 3.06 -5.32
C GLY A 54 -3.59 4.17 -4.80
N THR A 55 -3.08 5.40 -4.85
CA THR A 55 -3.86 6.60 -4.56
C THR A 55 -4.38 7.20 -5.87
N PRO A 56 -5.30 8.18 -5.81
CA PRO A 56 -5.74 8.86 -7.02
C PRO A 56 -4.60 9.50 -7.82
N GLU A 57 -3.55 9.95 -7.14
CA GLU A 57 -2.35 10.53 -7.72
C GLU A 57 -1.49 9.45 -8.37
N SER A 58 -1.27 8.31 -7.69
CA SER A 58 -0.44 7.22 -8.23
C SER A 58 -1.10 6.53 -9.42
N GLN A 59 -2.43 6.41 -9.41
CA GLN A 59 -3.22 5.93 -10.56
C GLN A 59 -3.10 6.88 -11.75
N ARG A 60 -3.13 8.20 -11.52
CA ARG A 60 -2.92 9.19 -12.57
C ARG A 60 -1.50 9.10 -13.13
N GLU A 61 -0.50 9.01 -12.27
CA GLU A 61 0.90 8.82 -12.66
C GLU A 61 1.09 7.56 -13.51
N PHE A 62 0.45 6.45 -13.12
CA PHE A 62 0.46 5.21 -13.88
C PHE A 62 -0.12 5.39 -15.30
N LEU A 63 -1.28 6.07 -15.41
CA LEU A 63 -1.91 6.32 -16.71
C LEU A 63 -1.07 7.26 -17.59
N GLU A 64 -0.44 8.27 -17.00
CA GLU A 64 0.51 9.15 -17.69
C GLU A 64 1.74 8.37 -18.17
N ALA A 65 2.33 7.53 -17.32
CA ALA A 65 3.45 6.68 -17.69
C ALA A 65 3.09 5.67 -18.79
N TYR A 66 1.87 5.12 -18.75
CA TYR A 66 1.38 4.20 -19.77
C TYR A 66 1.14 4.89 -21.13
N SER A 67 0.68 6.14 -21.12
CA SER A 67 0.40 6.91 -22.34
C SER A 67 1.62 7.61 -22.93
N ALA A 68 2.62 7.97 -22.13
CA ALA A 68 3.78 8.77 -22.55
C ALA A 68 4.58 8.16 -23.71
N ASP A 69 4.63 6.83 -23.86
CA ASP A 69 5.39 6.13 -24.91
C ASP A 69 4.60 5.97 -26.23
N THR A 70 3.26 6.16 -26.19
CA THR A 70 2.45 6.24 -27.43
C THR A 70 2.58 7.58 -28.15
N SER A 71 3.14 8.58 -27.45
CA SER A 71 3.40 9.92 -27.99
C SER A 71 4.90 10.18 -27.96
N ASP A 72 5.61 9.83 -29.03
CA ASP A 72 6.96 10.35 -29.22
C ASP A 72 6.98 11.86 -29.04
N SER A 73 8.04 12.29 -28.39
CA SER A 73 8.44 13.64 -27.99
C SER A 73 8.60 14.63 -29.16
N SER A 74 7.59 14.82 -30.02
CA SER A 74 7.57 15.95 -30.93
C SER A 74 6.15 16.42 -31.25
N THR A 75 5.86 17.67 -30.87
CA THR A 75 4.76 18.50 -31.35
C THR A 75 3.32 18.11 -30.93
N SER A 76 2.90 18.51 -29.71
CA SER A 76 1.54 19.03 -29.40
C SER A 76 1.21 18.96 -27.90
N ASN A 77 1.96 19.69 -27.06
CA ASN A 77 1.56 19.86 -25.65
C ASN A 77 0.45 20.91 -25.44
N GLU A 78 -0.10 21.51 -26.51
CA GLU A 78 -1.09 22.60 -26.37
C GLU A 78 -2.52 22.24 -26.76
N LYS A 79 -2.77 21.14 -27.48
CA LYS A 79 -4.13 20.82 -28.02
C LYS A 79 -4.78 19.55 -27.46
N ARG A 80 -4.10 18.75 -26.64
CA ARG A 80 -4.69 17.60 -25.93
C ARG A 80 -4.78 17.82 -24.42
N LYS A 81 -5.28 18.98 -23.98
CA LYS A 81 -5.97 19.09 -22.68
C LYS A 81 -7.34 18.38 -22.78
N GLY A 82 -7.33 17.10 -23.13
CA GLY A 82 -8.43 16.20 -22.82
C GLY A 82 -8.47 16.08 -21.30
N LYS A 83 -9.65 16.25 -20.70
CA LYS A 83 -9.85 16.14 -19.26
C LYS A 83 -9.16 14.87 -18.76
N LEU A 84 -8.22 15.02 -17.82
CA LEU A 84 -7.67 13.91 -17.05
C LEU A 84 -8.85 13.06 -16.56
N PRO A 85 -8.81 11.73 -16.74
CA PRO A 85 -9.96 10.91 -16.46
C PRO A 85 -10.36 10.98 -14.97
N PRO A 86 -11.65 10.83 -14.68
CA PRO A 86 -12.12 10.78 -13.30
C PRO A 86 -11.46 9.59 -12.60
N VAL A 87 -10.70 9.89 -11.57
CA VAL A 87 -10.06 8.87 -10.74
C VAL A 87 -11.13 8.21 -9.86
N ALA A 88 -10.94 6.93 -9.51
CA ALA A 88 -11.90 6.16 -8.72
C ALA A 88 -12.32 6.93 -7.46
N ASN A 89 -13.62 7.00 -7.20
CA ASN A 89 -14.17 7.57 -5.98
C ASN A 89 -14.54 6.43 -5.01
N GLN A 90 -14.91 6.76 -3.77
CA GLN A 90 -15.28 5.77 -2.74
C GLN A 90 -16.54 4.93 -3.09
N PHE A 91 -17.27 5.24 -4.16
CA PHE A 91 -18.61 4.69 -4.41
C PHE A 91 -18.83 4.13 -5.82
N ALA A 92 -17.85 4.26 -6.72
CA ALA A 92 -17.93 3.79 -8.10
C ALA A 92 -16.54 3.43 -8.64
N LEU A 93 -16.53 2.50 -9.60
CA LEU A 93 -15.32 2.21 -10.37
C LEU A 93 -14.92 3.45 -11.17
N GLY A 94 -13.64 3.84 -11.07
CA GLY A 94 -13.07 4.81 -12.00
C GLY A 94 -13.04 4.21 -13.40
N TYR A 95 -13.28 5.02 -14.42
CA TYR A 95 -13.25 4.57 -15.81
C TYR A 95 -12.52 5.58 -16.69
N THR A 96 -11.64 5.05 -17.54
CA THR A 96 -11.01 5.78 -18.64
C THR A 96 -10.76 4.86 -19.81
N TYR A 97 -10.37 5.42 -20.94
CA TYR A 97 -9.94 4.66 -22.10
C TYR A 97 -8.73 5.32 -22.75
N LEU A 98 -7.88 4.49 -23.36
CA LEU A 98 -6.73 4.89 -24.13
C LEU A 98 -6.80 4.23 -25.51
N ASP A 99 -6.61 5.03 -26.56
CA ASP A 99 -6.40 4.51 -27.91
C ASP A 99 -4.91 4.25 -28.10
N VAL A 100 -4.57 2.99 -28.37
CA VAL A 100 -3.19 2.56 -28.59
C VAL A 100 -2.87 2.69 -30.07
N LEU A 101 -1.82 3.45 -30.38
CA LEU A 101 -1.33 3.64 -31.74
C LEU A 101 -0.21 2.63 -32.07
N ASP A 102 -0.01 2.35 -33.36
CA ASP A 102 1.13 1.59 -33.85
C ASP A 102 2.42 2.44 -33.79
N ALA A 103 3.56 1.82 -34.08
CA ALA A 103 4.89 2.43 -33.90
C ALA A 103 5.14 3.68 -34.76
N ASP A 104 4.38 3.89 -35.83
CA ASP A 104 4.41 5.10 -36.67
C ASP A 104 3.41 6.18 -36.22
N GLN A 105 2.60 5.90 -35.20
CA GLN A 105 1.53 6.74 -34.68
C GLN A 105 0.41 7.07 -35.67
N GLU A 106 0.28 6.31 -36.77
CA GLU A 106 -0.76 6.54 -37.77
C GLU A 106 -1.98 5.66 -37.51
N ASP A 107 -1.74 4.35 -37.31
CA ASP A 107 -2.80 3.36 -37.15
C ASP A 107 -3.15 3.12 -35.68
N THR A 108 -4.45 3.03 -35.36
CA THR A 108 -4.91 2.60 -34.02
C THR A 108 -4.98 1.08 -33.95
N LEU A 109 -4.18 0.48 -33.08
CA LEU A 109 -4.10 -0.97 -32.89
C LEU A 109 -5.26 -1.53 -32.05
N ALA A 110 -5.60 -0.85 -30.95
CA ALA A 110 -6.61 -1.29 -30.00
C ALA A 110 -7.12 -0.12 -29.14
N ARG A 111 -8.31 -0.27 -28.58
CA ARG A 111 -8.84 0.60 -27.53
C ARG A 111 -8.75 -0.13 -26.18
N VAL A 112 -8.02 0.44 -25.25
CA VAL A 112 -7.84 -0.10 -23.89
C VAL A 112 -8.77 0.65 -22.94
N SER A 113 -9.79 -0.03 -22.45
CA SER A 113 -10.68 0.43 -21.38
C SER A 113 -10.03 0.15 -20.02
N ALA A 114 -9.71 1.19 -19.27
CA ALA A 114 -9.10 1.07 -17.95
C ALA A 114 -10.13 1.33 -16.83
N TYR A 115 -10.33 0.34 -15.97
CA TYR A 115 -11.19 0.38 -14.79
C TYR A 115 -10.31 0.52 -13.55
N LEU A 116 -10.62 1.48 -12.68
CA LEU A 116 -9.78 1.81 -11.53
C LEU A 116 -10.53 1.53 -10.23
N LEU A 117 -9.83 0.90 -9.29
CA LEU A 117 -10.33 0.61 -7.95
C LEU A 117 -9.22 0.81 -6.91
N SER A 118 -9.39 1.77 -6.00
CA SER A 118 -8.34 2.14 -5.04
C SER A 118 -8.29 1.25 -3.80
N GLU A 119 -9.43 0.70 -3.36
CA GLU A 119 -9.55 -0.05 -2.10
C GLU A 119 -10.10 -1.47 -2.33
N PRO A 120 -9.56 -2.49 -1.63
CA PRO A 120 -10.00 -3.88 -1.79
C PRO A 120 -11.31 -4.16 -1.02
N SER A 121 -12.36 -3.36 -1.27
CA SER A 121 -13.66 -3.55 -0.62
C SER A 121 -14.52 -4.57 -1.36
N LEU A 122 -15.13 -5.50 -0.60
CA LEU A 122 -16.15 -6.42 -1.09
C LEU A 122 -17.37 -5.71 -1.70
N SER A 123 -17.65 -4.47 -1.30
CA SER A 123 -18.74 -3.68 -1.88
C SER A 123 -18.57 -3.43 -3.39
N PHE A 124 -17.35 -3.50 -3.91
CA PHE A 124 -17.08 -3.35 -5.34
C PHE A 124 -17.12 -4.67 -6.12
N ALA A 125 -17.19 -5.83 -5.46
CA ALA A 125 -17.24 -7.13 -6.13
C ALA A 125 -18.40 -7.24 -7.16
N PRO A 126 -19.63 -6.75 -6.88
CA PRO A 126 -20.72 -6.73 -7.87
C PRO A 126 -20.45 -5.85 -9.09
N LEU A 127 -19.57 -4.84 -8.98
CA LEU A 127 -19.19 -3.97 -10.10
C LEU A 127 -18.08 -4.59 -10.96
N LEU A 128 -17.26 -5.46 -10.39
CA LEU A 128 -16.21 -6.18 -11.11
C LEU A 128 -16.78 -7.36 -11.91
N LYS A 129 -17.81 -8.03 -11.38
CA LYS A 129 -18.40 -9.22 -12.02
C LYS A 129 -18.81 -9.01 -13.50
N PRO A 130 -19.49 -7.92 -13.90
CA PRO A 130 -19.86 -7.68 -15.29
C PRO A 130 -18.69 -7.44 -16.25
N LEU A 131 -17.49 -7.12 -15.73
CA LEU A 131 -16.28 -6.92 -16.53
C LEU A 131 -15.68 -8.25 -17.01
N PHE A 132 -16.05 -9.36 -16.37
CA PHE A 132 -15.58 -10.70 -16.71
C PHE A 132 -16.70 -11.46 -17.41
N THR A 133 -16.57 -11.57 -18.73
CA THR A 133 -17.47 -12.34 -19.60
C THR A 133 -16.65 -13.30 -20.46
N PRO A 134 -17.25 -14.33 -21.08
CA PRO A 134 -16.52 -15.27 -21.92
C PRO A 134 -15.75 -14.60 -23.06
N GLN A 135 -16.24 -13.45 -23.54
CA GLN A 135 -15.62 -12.69 -24.63
C GLN A 135 -14.54 -11.70 -24.16
N SER A 136 -14.64 -11.20 -22.93
CA SER A 136 -13.75 -10.15 -22.41
C SER A 136 -12.58 -10.70 -21.60
N ILE A 137 -12.68 -11.92 -21.09
CA ILE A 137 -11.70 -12.44 -20.12
C ILE A 137 -10.32 -12.69 -20.73
N SER A 138 -10.27 -13.13 -21.99
CA SER A 138 -9.02 -13.26 -22.76
C SER A 138 -8.40 -11.90 -23.10
N GLU A 139 -9.22 -10.85 -23.11
CA GLU A 139 -8.85 -9.46 -23.43
C GLU A 139 -8.65 -8.58 -22.19
N THR A 140 -8.69 -9.18 -20.99
CA THR A 140 -8.56 -8.47 -19.72
C THR A 140 -7.21 -8.75 -19.08
N SER A 141 -6.51 -7.70 -18.64
CA SER A 141 -5.33 -7.82 -17.76
C SER A 141 -5.55 -7.06 -16.46
N VAL A 142 -5.08 -7.65 -15.37
CA VAL A 142 -5.14 -7.06 -14.03
C VAL A 142 -3.79 -6.46 -13.68
N VAL A 143 -3.81 -5.23 -13.15
CA VAL A 143 -2.65 -4.50 -12.67
C VAL A 143 -2.84 -4.17 -11.19
N ILE A 144 -1.91 -4.58 -10.33
CA ILE A 144 -1.88 -4.16 -8.92
C ILE A 144 -0.78 -3.12 -8.75
N LEU A 145 -1.17 -1.95 -8.24
CA LEU A 145 -0.27 -0.85 -7.93
C LEU A 145 0.20 -0.95 -6.47
N LEU A 146 1.51 -0.93 -6.28
CA LEU A 146 2.19 -0.86 -4.99
C LEU A 146 3.10 0.38 -4.96
N ASP A 147 3.39 0.93 -3.79
CA ASP A 147 4.22 2.12 -3.65
C ASP A 147 5.45 1.85 -2.75
N TRP A 148 6.62 2.29 -3.19
CA TRP A 148 7.87 2.27 -2.43
C TRP A 148 7.88 3.21 -1.21
N SER A 149 6.81 3.99 -0.97
CA SER A 149 6.64 4.71 0.30
C SER A 149 6.41 3.81 1.51
N ASP A 150 5.84 2.64 1.29
CA ASP A 150 5.37 1.73 2.33
C ASP A 150 5.53 0.24 1.93
N PRO A 151 6.75 -0.19 1.55
CA PRO A 151 7.05 -1.56 1.14
C PRO A 151 6.64 -2.62 2.15
N TRP A 152 6.70 -2.31 3.45
CA TRP A 152 6.25 -3.21 4.53
C TRP A 152 4.78 -3.64 4.42
N THR A 153 3.94 -2.94 3.65
CA THR A 153 2.52 -3.30 3.46
C THR A 153 2.27 -4.22 2.26
N TRP A 154 3.26 -4.40 1.38
CA TRP A 154 3.05 -4.93 0.04
C TRP A 154 2.44 -6.33 0.00
N VAL A 155 2.93 -7.25 0.82
CA VAL A 155 2.44 -8.64 0.82
C VAL A 155 1.01 -8.70 1.37
N ARG A 156 0.69 -7.91 2.41
CA ARG A 156 -0.69 -7.77 2.90
C ARG A 156 -1.62 -7.22 1.82
N ARG A 157 -1.22 -6.13 1.14
CA ARG A 157 -2.01 -5.54 0.05
C ARG A 157 -2.20 -6.49 -1.11
N LEU A 158 -1.14 -7.18 -1.53
CA LEU A 158 -1.22 -8.19 -2.58
C LEU A 158 -2.21 -9.30 -2.20
N ARG A 159 -2.18 -9.76 -0.95
CA ARG A 159 -3.10 -10.78 -0.44
C ARG A 159 -4.55 -10.31 -0.50
N GLU A 160 -4.83 -9.10 -0.02
CA GLU A 160 -6.17 -8.50 -0.05
C GLU A 160 -6.73 -8.45 -1.48
N TRP A 161 -5.93 -7.99 -2.44
CA TRP A 161 -6.34 -7.92 -3.85
C TRP A 161 -6.52 -9.30 -4.48
N VAL A 162 -5.61 -10.24 -4.23
CA VAL A 162 -5.73 -11.60 -4.75
C VAL A 162 -6.96 -12.30 -4.18
N ARG A 163 -7.24 -12.16 -2.87
CA ARG A 163 -8.46 -12.71 -2.24
C ARG A 163 -9.71 -12.09 -2.86
N LEU A 164 -9.75 -10.77 -3.06
CA LEU A 164 -10.89 -10.09 -3.70
C LEU A 164 -11.12 -10.60 -5.13
N LEU A 165 -10.05 -10.71 -5.92
CA LEU A 165 -10.13 -11.25 -7.28
C LEU A 165 -10.63 -12.69 -7.27
N ARG A 166 -10.06 -13.57 -6.43
CA ARG A 166 -10.51 -14.96 -6.31
C ARG A 166 -11.99 -15.03 -5.95
N HIS A 167 -12.45 -14.22 -5.00
CA HIS A 167 -13.86 -14.13 -4.62
C HIS A 167 -14.76 -13.79 -5.82
N VAL A 168 -14.40 -12.77 -6.62
CA VAL A 168 -15.15 -12.39 -7.82
C VAL A 168 -15.12 -13.50 -8.87
N LEU A 169 -13.94 -14.05 -9.16
CA LEU A 169 -13.71 -15.05 -10.21
C LEU A 169 -14.42 -16.37 -9.93
N ILE A 170 -14.46 -16.82 -8.67
CA ILE A 170 -15.20 -18.02 -8.26
C ILE A 170 -16.71 -17.82 -8.44
N SER A 171 -17.20 -16.58 -8.29
CA SER A 171 -18.62 -16.24 -8.43
C SER A 171 -19.11 -16.16 -9.89
N LEU A 172 -18.22 -16.29 -10.87
CA LEU A 172 -18.55 -16.27 -12.30
C LEU A 172 -19.28 -17.56 -12.74
N ASP A 173 -19.97 -17.47 -13.86
CA ASP A 173 -20.62 -18.60 -14.53
C ASP A 173 -19.60 -19.62 -15.08
N ASP A 174 -20.07 -20.84 -15.30
CA ASP A 174 -19.22 -21.95 -15.73
C ASP A 174 -18.65 -21.76 -17.13
N GLU A 175 -19.37 -21.07 -18.03
CA GLU A 175 -18.88 -20.76 -19.38
C GLU A 175 -17.64 -19.85 -19.31
N THR A 176 -17.71 -18.80 -18.49
CA THR A 176 -16.56 -17.91 -18.26
C THR A 176 -15.38 -18.65 -17.62
N LYS A 177 -15.64 -19.57 -16.69
CA LYS A 177 -14.59 -20.39 -16.05
C LYS A 177 -13.88 -21.33 -17.02
N VAL A 178 -14.60 -21.94 -17.97
CA VAL A 178 -13.98 -22.75 -19.02
C VAL A 178 -13.01 -21.92 -19.86
N VAL A 179 -13.42 -20.70 -20.26
CA VAL A 179 -12.54 -19.80 -21.02
C VAL A 179 -11.32 -19.37 -20.19
N MET A 180 -11.46 -19.20 -18.87
CA MET A 180 -10.33 -18.92 -17.98
C MET A 180 -9.30 -20.06 -17.96
N GLU A 181 -9.76 -21.31 -17.90
CA GLU A 181 -8.88 -22.49 -17.93
C GLU A 181 -8.13 -22.60 -19.28
N GLU A 182 -8.84 -22.34 -20.38
CA GLU A 182 -8.23 -22.26 -21.72
C GLU A 182 -7.18 -21.14 -21.79
N ASN A 183 -7.50 -19.95 -21.29
CA ASN A 183 -6.60 -18.80 -21.24
C ASN A 183 -5.33 -19.14 -20.43
N MET A 184 -5.47 -19.77 -19.26
CA MET A 184 -4.33 -20.23 -18.46
C MET A 184 -3.46 -21.24 -19.21
N THR A 185 -4.08 -22.18 -19.92
CA THR A 185 -3.35 -23.16 -20.72
C THR A 185 -2.53 -22.48 -21.82
N GLN A 186 -3.13 -21.53 -22.54
CA GLN A 186 -2.43 -20.73 -23.55
C GLN A 186 -1.26 -19.94 -22.94
N TRP A 187 -1.45 -19.32 -21.77
CA TRP A 187 -0.39 -18.57 -21.09
C TRP A 187 0.77 -19.46 -20.62
N ARG A 188 0.50 -20.68 -20.15
CA ARG A 188 1.54 -21.66 -19.82
C ARG A 188 2.32 -22.08 -21.07
N GLU A 189 1.63 -22.28 -22.19
CA GLU A 189 2.27 -22.66 -23.47
C GLU A 189 3.12 -21.55 -24.09
N ARG A 190 2.79 -20.27 -23.88
CA ARG A 190 3.59 -19.12 -24.35
C ARG A 190 5.05 -19.17 -23.87
N LYS A 191 5.34 -19.86 -22.75
CA LYS A 191 6.72 -20.11 -22.28
C LYS A 191 7.60 -20.78 -23.35
N LYS A 192 7.04 -21.67 -24.19
CA LYS A 192 7.75 -22.35 -25.29
C LYS A 192 8.27 -21.37 -26.37
N GLY A 193 7.62 -20.23 -26.54
CA GLY A 193 8.00 -19.19 -27.51
C GLY A 193 9.09 -18.23 -27.01
N ILE A 194 9.28 -18.10 -25.70
CA ILE A 194 10.31 -17.23 -25.10
C ILE A 194 11.70 -17.87 -25.21
N ASP A 195 11.82 -19.16 -24.87
CA ASP A 195 13.11 -19.87 -24.84
C ASP A 195 13.63 -20.27 -26.24
N THR A 196 12.76 -20.31 -27.25
CA THR A 196 13.16 -20.61 -28.64
C THR A 196 13.90 -19.48 -29.34
N THR A 197 13.99 -18.29 -28.73
CA THR A 197 14.78 -17.16 -29.26
C THR A 197 16.22 -17.09 -28.75
N SER A 198 16.60 -17.90 -27.76
CA SER A 198 17.96 -17.88 -27.17
C SER A 198 18.81 -19.11 -27.51
N THR A 199 18.22 -20.19 -28.03
CA THR A 199 18.99 -21.34 -28.53
C THR A 199 18.32 -21.90 -29.79
N GLY A 200 19.05 -21.84 -30.91
CA GLY A 200 18.61 -22.42 -32.18
C GLY A 200 18.51 -23.95 -32.05
N SER A 201 17.34 -24.42 -31.66
CA SER A 201 17.03 -25.85 -31.58
C SER A 201 15.65 -26.07 -32.19
N GLN A 202 15.62 -26.38 -33.48
CA GLN A 202 14.47 -27.03 -34.09
C GLN A 202 14.35 -28.43 -33.49
N ALA A 203 13.50 -28.56 -32.49
CA ALA A 203 12.92 -29.84 -32.08
C ALA A 203 11.43 -29.61 -31.82
N ALA A 204 10.65 -29.73 -32.89
CA ALA A 204 9.22 -29.95 -32.78
C ALA A 204 9.01 -31.35 -32.17
N SER A 205 8.94 -31.42 -30.85
CA SER A 205 8.35 -32.55 -30.16
C SER A 205 7.17 -32.07 -29.33
N SER A 206 6.08 -32.81 -29.48
CA SER A 206 4.86 -32.83 -28.67
C SER A 206 5.16 -33.34 -27.25
N GLY A 207 6.10 -32.68 -26.57
CA GLY A 207 6.35 -32.85 -25.14
C GLY A 207 5.58 -31.80 -24.34
N ALA A 208 4.93 -32.23 -23.26
CA ALA A 208 4.22 -31.37 -22.32
C ALA A 208 5.14 -30.22 -21.82
N VAL A 209 4.57 -29.04 -21.60
CA VAL A 209 5.27 -27.88 -21.04
C VAL A 209 5.86 -28.26 -19.69
N VAL A 210 7.18 -28.23 -19.55
CA VAL A 210 7.84 -28.44 -18.24
C VAL A 210 7.72 -27.15 -17.45
N ILE A 211 6.72 -27.10 -16.57
CA ILE A 211 6.48 -26.00 -15.65
C ILE A 211 7.42 -26.20 -14.44
N GLY A 212 8.15 -25.15 -14.07
CA GLY A 212 9.04 -25.18 -12.91
C GLY A 212 8.26 -25.23 -11.60
N PRO A 213 8.89 -25.60 -10.47
CA PRO A 213 8.21 -25.59 -9.18
C PRO A 213 7.72 -24.17 -8.85
N GLY A 214 6.50 -24.07 -8.32
CA GLY A 214 5.88 -22.79 -8.01
C GLY A 214 5.29 -22.04 -9.20
N GLU A 215 5.64 -22.38 -10.44
CA GLU A 215 5.19 -21.62 -11.61
C GLU A 215 3.71 -21.93 -11.92
N TRP A 216 2.87 -20.90 -11.92
CA TRP A 216 1.44 -21.03 -12.21
C TRP A 216 0.66 -21.97 -11.27
N ASP A 217 1.13 -22.23 -10.06
CA ASP A 217 0.42 -23.04 -9.06
C ASP A 217 -0.94 -22.41 -8.67
N GLU A 218 -1.02 -21.08 -8.66
CA GLU A 218 -2.18 -20.29 -8.22
C GLU A 218 -2.67 -19.35 -9.34
N GLY A 219 -2.75 -19.84 -10.58
CA GLY A 219 -3.21 -19.07 -11.73
C GLY A 219 -4.63 -18.53 -11.55
N LEU A 220 -4.83 -17.23 -11.83
CA LEU A 220 -6.12 -16.55 -11.62
C LEU A 220 -7.07 -16.60 -12.84
N GLY A 221 -6.71 -17.25 -13.95
CA GLY A 221 -7.53 -17.22 -15.18
C GLY A 221 -7.33 -15.97 -16.05
N VAL A 222 -6.75 -14.90 -15.49
CA VAL A 222 -6.43 -13.64 -16.16
C VAL A 222 -4.96 -13.25 -15.90
N PRO A 223 -4.27 -12.61 -16.86
CA PRO A 223 -2.90 -12.19 -16.68
C PRO A 223 -2.77 -11.06 -15.65
N LEU A 224 -1.84 -11.23 -14.71
CA LEU A 224 -1.56 -10.31 -13.61
C LEU A 224 -0.22 -9.57 -13.83
N CYS A 225 -0.21 -8.27 -13.59
CA CYS A 225 0.98 -7.42 -13.58
C CYS A 225 1.03 -6.67 -12.24
N VAL A 226 2.18 -6.67 -11.58
CA VAL A 226 2.42 -5.88 -10.38
C VAL A 226 3.38 -4.75 -10.71
N VAL A 227 2.94 -3.53 -10.41
CA VAL A 227 3.69 -2.31 -10.70
C VAL A 227 4.05 -1.65 -9.37
N CYS A 228 5.34 -1.63 -9.05
CA CYS A 228 5.84 -0.92 -7.87
C CYS A 228 6.27 0.49 -8.29
N GLN A 229 5.53 1.50 -7.84
CA GLN A 229 5.74 2.91 -8.16
C GLN A 229 6.68 3.58 -7.15
N GLY A 230 7.31 4.68 -7.56
CA GLY A 230 8.08 5.55 -6.68
C GLY A 230 9.47 5.03 -6.30
N THR A 231 10.21 4.40 -7.23
CA THR A 231 11.57 3.89 -6.94
C THR A 231 12.57 4.98 -6.51
N ASP A 232 12.30 6.25 -6.80
CA ASP A 232 13.03 7.40 -6.24
C ASP A 232 13.02 7.42 -4.70
N LYS A 233 12.00 6.82 -4.08
CA LYS A 233 11.89 6.72 -2.62
C LYS A 233 12.85 5.67 -2.03
N MET A 234 13.43 4.76 -2.83
CA MET A 234 14.41 3.78 -2.33
C MET A 234 15.64 4.48 -1.72
N GLU A 235 16.15 5.53 -2.36
CA GLU A 235 17.28 6.33 -1.85
C GLU A 235 16.92 7.04 -0.53
N LYS A 236 15.64 7.41 -0.36
CA LYS A 236 15.14 7.98 0.89
C LYS A 236 15.15 6.93 2.01
N LEU A 237 14.73 5.70 1.74
CA LEU A 237 14.74 4.59 2.71
C LEU A 237 16.16 4.27 3.20
N GLU A 238 17.16 4.28 2.30
CA GLU A 238 18.57 4.08 2.68
C GLU A 238 19.08 5.17 3.60
N ARG A 239 18.83 6.43 3.23
CA ARG A 239 19.38 7.59 3.94
C ARG A 239 18.69 7.87 5.26
N GLU A 240 17.37 7.71 5.34
CA GLU A 240 16.58 8.07 6.53
C GLU A 240 16.31 6.89 7.46
N HIS A 241 16.27 5.67 6.93
CA HIS A 241 15.92 4.47 7.71
C HIS A 241 17.03 3.42 7.77
N GLY A 242 18.19 3.71 7.19
CA GLY A 242 19.37 2.85 7.27
C GLY A 242 19.20 1.53 6.53
N TRP A 243 18.31 1.47 5.54
CA TRP A 243 18.15 0.27 4.72
C TRP A 243 19.41 0.00 3.91
N HIS A 244 19.69 -1.29 3.69
CA HIS A 244 20.81 -1.79 2.93
C HIS A 244 20.30 -2.64 1.75
N GLU A 245 21.23 -3.10 0.93
CA GLU A 245 20.90 -3.92 -0.24
C GLU A 245 20.16 -5.21 0.16
N GLU A 246 20.45 -5.76 1.35
CA GLU A 246 19.81 -6.98 1.86
C GLU A 246 18.29 -6.86 2.01
N GLU A 247 17.77 -5.71 2.48
CA GLU A 247 16.33 -5.46 2.58
C GLU A 247 15.68 -5.38 1.20
N PHE A 248 16.31 -4.70 0.24
CA PHE A 248 15.81 -4.59 -1.13
C PHE A 248 15.82 -5.95 -1.84
N ASP A 249 16.90 -6.71 -1.69
CA ASP A 249 17.03 -8.07 -2.23
C ASP A 249 16.01 -9.02 -1.61
N PHE A 250 15.74 -8.90 -0.30
CA PHE A 250 14.69 -9.67 0.35
C PHE A 250 13.32 -9.35 -0.24
N ILE A 251 12.96 -8.06 -0.36
CA ILE A 251 11.68 -7.65 -0.95
C ILE A 251 11.54 -8.20 -2.36
N HIS A 252 12.60 -8.05 -3.17
CA HIS A 252 12.61 -8.49 -4.55
C HIS A 252 12.46 -10.01 -4.67
N GLN A 253 13.22 -10.77 -3.87
CA GLN A 253 13.15 -12.22 -3.82
C GLN A 253 11.78 -12.72 -3.34
N PHE A 254 11.22 -12.09 -2.31
CA PHE A 254 9.93 -12.45 -1.74
C PHE A 254 8.80 -12.21 -2.75
N MET A 255 8.71 -11.00 -3.32
CA MET A 255 7.70 -10.66 -4.31
C MET A 255 7.75 -11.58 -5.53
N ARG A 256 8.95 -11.86 -6.06
CA ARG A 256 9.12 -12.82 -7.17
C ARG A 256 8.63 -14.21 -6.84
N THR A 257 8.89 -14.68 -5.63
CA THR A 257 8.43 -16.01 -5.17
C THR A 257 6.91 -16.09 -5.19
N LEU A 258 6.21 -15.05 -4.75
CA LEU A 258 4.74 -14.99 -4.77
C LEU A 258 4.20 -14.88 -6.21
N LEU A 259 4.79 -13.99 -7.02
CA LEU A 259 4.28 -13.66 -8.36
C LEU A 259 4.47 -14.79 -9.37
N VAL A 260 5.51 -15.61 -9.21
CA VAL A 260 5.71 -16.83 -10.00
C VAL A 260 4.51 -17.78 -9.90
N LYS A 261 3.85 -17.87 -8.73
CA LYS A 261 2.64 -18.68 -8.53
C LYS A 261 1.47 -18.25 -9.38
N HIS A 262 1.38 -16.96 -9.68
CA HIS A 262 0.32 -16.39 -10.50
C HIS A 262 0.71 -16.25 -11.99
N GLY A 263 1.95 -16.59 -12.36
CA GLY A 263 2.50 -16.31 -13.69
C GLY A 263 2.60 -14.81 -13.98
N ALA A 264 2.67 -13.98 -12.95
CA ALA A 264 2.57 -12.54 -13.06
C ALA A 264 3.87 -11.88 -13.53
N SER A 265 3.75 -10.67 -14.07
CA SER A 265 4.91 -9.79 -14.34
C SER A 265 5.14 -8.82 -13.18
N LEU A 266 6.39 -8.38 -13.02
CA LEU A 266 6.80 -7.38 -12.03
C LEU A 266 7.55 -6.26 -12.73
N ILE A 267 7.16 -5.00 -12.51
CA ILE A 267 7.88 -3.84 -13.03
C ILE A 267 7.98 -2.76 -11.98
N TYR A 268 9.16 -2.15 -11.89
CA TYR A 268 9.42 -0.99 -11.05
C TYR A 268 9.40 0.27 -11.91
N THR A 269 8.74 1.30 -11.39
CA THR A 269 8.53 2.55 -12.12
C THR A 269 8.95 3.74 -11.28
N LYS A 270 9.51 4.73 -11.97
CA LYS A 270 9.91 6.02 -11.41
C LYS A 270 9.11 7.13 -12.07
N PRO A 271 8.62 8.13 -11.32
CA PRO A 271 7.94 9.27 -11.91
C PRO A 271 8.80 9.94 -12.98
N PHE A 272 8.16 10.32 -14.10
CA PHE A 272 8.78 11.06 -15.22
C PHE A 272 9.95 10.35 -15.92
N GLN A 273 10.17 9.06 -15.68
CA GLN A 273 11.21 8.29 -16.35
C GLN A 273 10.60 7.35 -17.39
N ALA A 274 11.20 7.34 -18.58
CA ALA A 274 10.88 6.36 -19.63
C ALA A 274 11.07 4.94 -19.07
N ASN A 275 10.05 4.12 -19.23
CA ASN A 275 10.01 2.76 -18.73
C ASN A 275 9.37 1.83 -19.77
N ASN A 276 9.50 0.52 -19.59
CA ASN A 276 8.94 -0.47 -20.51
C ASN A 276 7.50 -0.88 -20.14
N LEU A 277 6.76 -0.07 -19.36
CA LEU A 277 5.43 -0.41 -18.86
C LEU A 277 4.46 -0.71 -20.00
N HIS A 278 4.42 0.17 -21.00
CA HIS A 278 3.63 0.00 -22.21
C HIS A 278 3.92 -1.34 -22.89
N SER A 279 5.20 -1.69 -23.02
CA SER A 279 5.60 -2.97 -23.64
C SER A 279 5.11 -4.17 -22.83
N VAL A 280 5.16 -4.12 -21.49
CA VAL A 280 4.65 -5.22 -20.64
C VAL A 280 3.15 -5.37 -20.78
N LEU A 281 2.41 -4.26 -20.67
CA LEU A 281 0.96 -4.27 -20.72
C LEU A 281 0.44 -4.64 -22.10
N HIS A 282 1.08 -4.19 -23.18
CA HIS A 282 0.71 -4.59 -24.54
C HIS A 282 0.95 -6.07 -24.79
N SER A 283 2.07 -6.60 -24.29
CA SER A 283 2.33 -8.04 -24.33
C SER A 283 1.28 -8.82 -23.52
N SER A 284 0.84 -8.28 -22.38
CA SER A 284 -0.21 -8.87 -21.54
C SER A 284 -1.57 -8.88 -22.24
N LEU A 285 -1.96 -7.77 -22.86
CA LEU A 285 -3.22 -7.58 -23.57
C LEU A 285 -3.25 -8.17 -24.99
N GLY A 286 -2.17 -8.83 -25.43
CA GLY A 286 -2.05 -9.37 -26.78
C GLY A 286 -2.10 -8.30 -27.89
N ILE A 287 -1.66 -7.09 -27.58
CA ILE A 287 -1.57 -5.99 -28.54
C ILE A 287 -0.22 -6.11 -29.25
N HIS A 288 -0.27 -6.32 -30.56
CA HIS A 288 0.91 -6.49 -31.39
C HIS A 288 1.01 -5.36 -32.40
N SER A 289 2.15 -4.68 -32.40
CA SER A 289 2.51 -3.70 -33.43
C SER A 289 2.71 -4.42 -34.76
N LEU A 290 2.19 -3.85 -35.84
CA LEU A 290 2.35 -4.39 -37.19
C LEU A 290 3.74 -4.05 -37.76
N LEU A 291 4.40 -3.05 -37.19
CA LEU A 291 5.66 -2.48 -37.66
C LEU A 291 6.87 -2.96 -36.84
N LYS A 292 6.68 -3.18 -35.53
CA LYS A 292 7.77 -3.51 -34.60
C LYS A 292 7.45 -4.78 -33.83
N LYS A 293 8.34 -5.77 -33.90
CA LYS A 293 8.26 -6.93 -33.01
C LYS A 293 8.55 -6.49 -31.58
N LEU A 294 7.56 -6.67 -30.70
CA LEU A 294 7.71 -6.41 -29.27
C LEU A 294 8.73 -7.39 -28.68
N SER A 295 9.83 -6.86 -28.13
CA SER A 295 10.85 -7.65 -27.43
C SER A 295 10.99 -7.11 -26.02
N LEU A 296 10.54 -7.90 -25.05
CA LEU A 296 10.68 -7.61 -23.63
C LEU A 296 11.99 -8.20 -23.12
N LYS A 297 12.96 -7.35 -22.81
CA LYS A 297 14.20 -7.76 -22.16
C LYS A 297 14.05 -7.63 -20.64
N ALA A 298 14.21 -8.75 -19.92
CA ALA A 298 14.22 -8.72 -18.48
C ALA A 298 15.39 -7.87 -17.95
N GLN A 299 15.13 -7.06 -16.93
CA GLN A 299 16.11 -6.27 -16.20
C GLN A 299 15.99 -6.64 -14.73
N PHE A 300 17.02 -7.25 -14.17
CA PHE A 300 17.02 -7.71 -12.78
C PHE A 300 18.29 -7.29 -12.02
N ILE A 301 19.15 -6.51 -12.68
CA ILE A 301 20.45 -6.08 -12.16
C ILE A 301 20.34 -4.71 -11.49
N GLU A 302 19.69 -3.75 -12.15
CA GLU A 302 19.47 -2.41 -11.59
C GLU A 302 18.24 -2.43 -10.68
N ARG A 303 18.45 -2.30 -9.36
CA ARG A 303 17.42 -2.39 -8.32
C ARG A 303 16.25 -1.41 -8.49
N ASP A 304 16.49 -0.24 -9.08
CA ASP A 304 15.48 0.80 -9.31
C ASP A 304 14.77 0.67 -10.67
N LYS A 305 15.19 -0.28 -11.51
CA LYS A 305 14.65 -0.55 -12.86
C LYS A 305 14.37 -2.02 -13.10
N ILE A 306 13.86 -2.70 -12.08
CA ILE A 306 13.45 -4.09 -12.20
C ILE A 306 12.32 -4.24 -13.22
N LEU A 307 12.49 -5.21 -14.11
CA LEU A 307 11.50 -5.65 -15.08
C LEU A 307 11.59 -7.17 -15.24
N ILE A 308 10.54 -7.85 -14.84
CA ILE A 308 10.37 -9.29 -14.93
C ILE A 308 9.13 -9.57 -15.78
N PRO A 309 9.31 -9.96 -17.05
CA PRO A 309 8.20 -10.36 -17.91
C PRO A 309 7.51 -11.62 -17.40
N THR A 310 6.24 -11.81 -17.77
CA THR A 310 5.49 -13.05 -17.56
C THR A 310 6.28 -14.25 -18.13
N ASN A 311 6.27 -15.39 -17.45
CA ASN A 311 6.99 -16.62 -17.84
C ASN A 311 8.53 -16.53 -17.89
N TRP A 312 9.16 -15.40 -17.52
CA TRP A 312 10.62 -15.29 -17.49
C TRP A 312 11.24 -15.89 -16.22
N ASP A 313 10.56 -15.75 -15.08
CA ASP A 313 11.14 -16.06 -13.77
C ASP A 313 11.10 -17.56 -13.43
N SER A 314 11.94 -18.00 -12.49
CA SER A 314 11.98 -19.36 -11.96
C SER A 314 12.68 -19.41 -10.60
N TRP A 315 12.39 -20.43 -9.78
CA TRP A 315 13.03 -20.58 -8.46
C TRP A 315 14.55 -20.60 -8.52
N ALA A 316 15.14 -21.18 -9.58
CA ALA A 316 16.58 -21.17 -9.77
C ALA A 316 17.14 -19.74 -9.92
N LYS A 317 16.43 -18.84 -10.62
CA LYS A 317 16.83 -17.43 -10.75
C LYS A 317 16.62 -16.65 -9.46
N ILE A 318 15.54 -16.94 -8.73
CA ILE A 318 15.18 -16.28 -7.47
C ILE A 318 16.17 -16.64 -6.35
N ARG A 319 16.60 -17.90 -6.29
CA ARG A 319 17.52 -18.38 -5.25
C ARG A 319 18.91 -17.75 -5.32
N VAL A 320 19.33 -17.27 -6.49
CA VAL A 320 20.64 -16.62 -6.68
C VAL A 320 20.69 -15.19 -6.11
N ILE A 321 19.55 -14.55 -5.90
CA ILE A 321 19.50 -13.17 -5.36
C ILE A 321 20.05 -13.14 -3.94
N ARG A 322 19.63 -14.08 -3.10
CA ARG A 322 20.01 -14.16 -1.69
C ARG A 322 20.09 -15.61 -1.23
N GLU A 323 21.20 -15.96 -0.58
CA GLU A 323 21.42 -17.29 -0.01
C GLU A 323 20.57 -17.50 1.26
N GLY A 324 20.17 -18.74 1.52
CA GLY A 324 19.47 -19.12 2.76
C GLY A 324 17.95 -18.91 2.79
N SER A 325 17.34 -18.45 1.70
CA SER A 325 15.89 -18.23 1.64
C SER A 325 15.10 -19.53 1.43
N ASN A 326 14.11 -19.76 2.29
CA ASN A 326 13.16 -20.87 2.22
C ASN A 326 12.01 -20.54 1.23
N LEU A 327 12.32 -20.57 -0.08
CA LEU A 327 11.35 -20.26 -1.13
C LEU A 327 10.14 -21.22 -1.10
N GLU A 328 10.39 -22.49 -0.82
CA GLU A 328 9.39 -23.55 -0.70
C GLU A 328 8.37 -23.24 0.41
N GLY A 329 8.87 -22.84 1.59
CA GLY A 329 8.03 -22.44 2.72
C GLY A 329 7.20 -21.20 2.41
N ILE A 330 7.82 -20.17 1.82
CA ILE A 330 7.12 -18.92 1.43
C ILE A 330 6.03 -19.21 0.39
N SER A 331 6.34 -20.02 -0.62
CA SER A 331 5.39 -20.45 -1.65
C SER A 331 4.20 -21.19 -1.02
N THR A 332 4.46 -22.13 -0.12
CA THR A 332 3.41 -22.93 0.54
C THR A 332 2.54 -22.05 1.43
N ALA A 333 3.16 -21.20 2.26
CA ALA A 333 2.48 -20.23 3.11
C ALA A 333 1.54 -19.32 2.30
N TRP A 334 2.00 -18.83 1.14
CA TRP A 334 1.17 -18.02 0.25
C TRP A 334 -0.05 -18.77 -0.28
N SER A 335 0.11 -20.03 -0.69
CA SER A 335 -1.02 -20.85 -1.16
C SER A 335 -2.10 -21.02 -0.10
N ILE A 336 -1.72 -21.16 1.17
CA ILE A 336 -2.67 -21.24 2.29
C ILE A 336 -3.34 -19.88 2.48
N GLU A 337 -2.53 -18.83 2.53
CA GLU A 337 -2.97 -17.48 2.88
C GLU A 337 -3.98 -16.88 1.89
N ILE A 338 -3.95 -17.23 0.61
CA ILE A 338 -4.88 -16.66 -0.38
C ILE A 338 -6.23 -17.40 -0.50
N GLN A 339 -6.46 -18.48 0.27
CA GLN A 339 -7.71 -19.25 0.17
C GLN A 339 -8.87 -18.63 0.95
N ASP A 340 -8.58 -17.90 2.02
CA ASP A 340 -9.61 -17.28 2.85
C ASP A 340 -10.39 -16.21 2.09
N PRO A 341 -11.67 -15.97 2.45
CA PRO A 341 -12.44 -14.90 1.87
C PRO A 341 -11.82 -13.51 2.18
N PRO A 342 -12.15 -12.48 1.38
CA PRO A 342 -11.68 -11.12 1.65
C PRO A 342 -12.19 -10.64 3.02
N GLU A 343 -11.30 -10.05 3.81
CA GLU A 343 -11.63 -9.49 5.11
C GLU A 343 -12.48 -8.21 4.90
N PRO A 344 -13.53 -7.98 5.71
CA PRO A 344 -14.26 -6.73 5.66
C PRO A 344 -13.32 -5.57 6.03
N LEU A 345 -13.39 -4.47 5.27
CA LEU A 345 -12.66 -3.24 5.63
C LEU A 345 -13.22 -2.70 6.95
N THR A 346 -12.59 -3.02 8.07
CA THR A 346 -12.87 -2.37 9.35
C THR A 346 -12.27 -0.97 9.31
N ASN A 347 -13.13 0.03 9.20
CA ASN A 347 -12.77 1.42 9.45
C ASN A 347 -12.38 1.57 10.92
N GLY A 348 -11.09 1.48 11.26
CA GLY A 348 -10.47 2.13 12.41
C GLY A 348 -11.10 1.97 13.80
N ASN A 349 -12.03 1.03 14.00
CA ASN A 349 -12.55 0.62 15.29
C ASN A 349 -12.24 -0.87 15.42
N ASP A 350 -11.16 -1.18 16.14
CA ASP A 350 -10.82 -2.52 16.60
C ASP A 350 -11.82 -2.96 17.69
N GLU A 351 -13.09 -3.12 17.31
CA GLU A 351 -14.06 -3.94 18.02
C GLU A 351 -14.41 -5.15 17.14
N ALA A 352 -13.39 -5.89 16.72
CA ALA A 352 -13.60 -7.30 16.46
C ALA A 352 -13.61 -8.00 17.82
N GLN A 353 -14.75 -8.56 18.21
CA GLN A 353 -14.86 -9.48 19.32
C GLN A 353 -13.75 -10.53 19.23
N GLU A 354 -12.78 -10.47 20.13
CA GLU A 354 -11.93 -11.60 20.50
C GLU A 354 -12.78 -12.64 21.26
N GLU A 355 -13.75 -13.22 20.58
CA GLU A 355 -14.25 -14.57 20.88
C GLU A 355 -13.83 -15.48 19.73
N GLY A 356 -12.53 -15.51 19.48
CA GLY A 356 -11.86 -16.51 18.68
C GLY A 356 -10.61 -16.88 19.45
N THR A 357 -10.48 -18.15 19.80
CA THR A 357 -9.30 -18.73 20.42
C THR A 357 -8.03 -18.16 19.80
N ALA A 358 -7.12 -17.66 20.63
CA ALA A 358 -5.74 -17.40 20.24
C ALA A 358 -5.14 -18.72 19.74
N GLU A 359 -5.31 -19.01 18.46
CA GLU A 359 -4.50 -19.98 17.77
C GLU A 359 -3.09 -19.42 17.77
N GLU A 360 -2.18 -20.16 18.39
CA GLU A 360 -0.75 -19.90 18.35
C GLU A 360 -0.33 -19.72 16.88
N ASP A 361 0.02 -18.48 16.49
CA ASP A 361 0.45 -18.11 15.14
C ASP A 361 1.78 -18.82 14.83
N ASP A 362 1.68 -20.01 14.22
CA ASP A 362 2.75 -20.99 14.00
C ASP A 362 3.80 -20.54 12.95
N GLY A 363 3.98 -19.24 12.73
CA GLY A 363 4.89 -18.73 11.70
C GLY A 363 4.53 -19.19 10.27
N THR A 364 3.28 -19.55 10.04
CA THR A 364 2.77 -20.15 8.79
C THR A 364 2.23 -19.13 7.78
N SER A 365 2.07 -17.85 8.15
CA SER A 365 1.62 -16.79 7.23
C SER A 365 2.79 -16.14 6.46
N ALA A 366 2.65 -16.02 5.14
CA ALA A 366 3.63 -15.34 4.30
C ALA A 366 3.66 -13.83 4.58
N VAL A 367 2.51 -13.22 4.87
CA VAL A 367 2.42 -11.82 5.34
C VAL A 367 3.23 -11.65 6.62
N ASN A 368 3.06 -12.52 7.61
CA ASN A 368 3.78 -12.40 8.88
C ASN A 368 5.30 -12.55 8.69
N ILE A 369 5.75 -13.51 7.88
CA ILE A 369 7.18 -13.69 7.55
C ILE A 369 7.75 -12.40 6.91
N TYR A 370 7.00 -11.81 5.98
CA TYR A 370 7.43 -10.60 5.29
C TYR A 370 7.53 -9.40 6.23
N GLU A 371 6.50 -9.14 7.03
CA GLU A 371 6.41 -7.97 7.92
C GLU A 371 7.32 -8.06 9.15
N GLN A 372 7.65 -9.28 9.59
CA GLN A 372 8.68 -9.48 10.61
C GLN A 372 10.06 -9.06 10.09
N THR A 373 10.32 -9.24 8.79
CA THR A 373 11.59 -8.88 8.15
C THR A 373 11.62 -7.40 7.75
N ILE A 374 10.57 -6.94 7.07
CA ILE A 374 10.43 -5.56 6.57
C ILE A 374 9.45 -4.81 7.47
N LYS A 375 9.98 -4.06 8.43
CA LYS A 375 9.21 -3.33 9.44
C LYS A 375 8.95 -1.88 9.04
N ASP A 376 7.82 -1.34 9.49
CA ASP A 376 7.49 0.08 9.33
C ASP A 376 8.45 0.95 10.17
N PRO A 377 9.28 1.82 9.53
CA PRO A 377 10.18 2.72 10.23
C PRO A 377 9.45 3.73 11.15
N LYS A 378 8.20 4.08 10.83
CA LYS A 378 7.39 5.01 11.63
C LYS A 378 7.02 4.40 12.99
N ARG A 379 6.74 3.10 13.03
CA ARG A 379 6.47 2.37 14.29
C ARG A 379 7.69 2.28 15.20
N SER A 380 8.91 2.31 14.65
CA SER A 380 10.15 2.31 15.44
C SER A 380 10.44 3.67 16.09
N THR A 381 9.87 4.76 15.56
CA THR A 381 10.14 6.12 16.05
C THR A 381 9.21 6.52 17.22
N SER A 382 8.10 5.80 17.42
CA SER A 382 7.30 5.87 18.64
C SER A 382 8.05 5.17 19.77
N ILE A 383 8.81 5.94 20.55
CA ILE A 383 9.53 5.48 21.75
C ILE A 383 8.57 4.69 22.66
N ALA A 384 8.80 3.38 22.77
CA ALA A 384 8.18 2.55 23.78
C ALA A 384 8.67 3.01 25.16
N TYR A 385 7.76 3.51 26.00
CA TYR A 385 8.03 3.65 27.42
C TYR A 385 8.21 2.25 28.03
N PRO A 386 9.22 2.02 28.90
CA PRO A 386 9.42 0.73 29.53
C PRO A 386 8.28 0.48 30.52
N GLY A 387 7.25 -0.24 30.09
CA GLY A 387 6.06 -0.58 30.88
C GLY A 387 4.83 -0.97 30.07
N SER A 388 4.72 -0.62 28.78
CA SER A 388 3.54 -0.96 27.96
C SER A 388 3.78 -2.22 27.10
N GLN A 389 3.79 -3.39 27.73
CA GLN A 389 3.63 -4.67 27.01
C GLN A 389 2.16 -5.08 26.82
N GLN A 390 1.24 -4.11 26.74
CA GLN A 390 -0.16 -4.38 26.41
C GLN A 390 -0.60 -3.44 25.27
N GLY A 391 -0.96 -4.03 24.13
CA GLY A 391 -1.66 -3.37 23.03
C GLY A 391 -0.76 -2.82 21.92
N ARG A 392 -0.50 -3.64 20.89
CA ARG A 392 0.30 -3.28 19.71
C ARG A 392 -0.28 -2.17 18.80
N ASN A 393 -1.46 -1.60 19.07
CA ASN A 393 -2.03 -0.47 18.33
C ASN A 393 -2.94 0.46 19.18
N LYS A 394 -2.87 0.41 20.52
CA LYS A 394 -3.77 1.21 21.37
C LYS A 394 -3.10 2.53 21.77
N ILE A 395 -3.36 3.61 21.01
CA ILE A 395 -3.00 4.99 21.41
C ILE A 395 -3.95 5.51 22.49
N GLU A 396 -5.07 4.83 22.71
CA GLU A 396 -6.03 5.17 23.75
C GLU A 396 -5.60 4.57 25.08
N VAL A 397 -5.18 5.44 25.99
CA VAL A 397 -5.14 5.09 27.42
C VAL A 397 -6.59 4.85 27.83
N ASP A 398 -6.96 3.60 28.11
CA ASP A 398 -8.23 3.30 28.78
C ASP A 398 -8.23 4.03 30.12
N THR A 399 -8.88 5.19 30.17
CA THR A 399 -9.13 5.86 31.43
C THR A 399 -10.18 5.05 32.16
N THR A 400 -9.84 4.52 33.33
CA THR A 400 -10.84 3.97 34.23
C THR A 400 -11.88 5.04 34.52
N ASP A 401 -13.16 4.68 34.41
CA ASP A 401 -14.26 5.57 34.80
C ASP A 401 -14.04 6.09 36.23
N MET A 402 -14.20 7.40 36.41
CA MET A 402 -13.88 8.09 37.65
C MET A 402 -14.70 7.53 38.82
N GLN A 403 -15.96 7.18 38.59
CA GLN A 403 -16.79 6.56 39.62
C GLN A 403 -16.26 5.18 39.99
N GLY A 404 -15.91 4.34 39.01
CA GLY A 404 -15.29 3.04 39.24
C GLY A 404 -13.95 3.12 40.00
N PHE A 405 -13.12 4.12 39.72
CA PHE A 405 -11.88 4.36 40.48
C PHE A 405 -12.17 4.76 41.93
N LEU A 406 -13.10 5.70 42.14
CA LEU A 406 -13.46 6.18 43.48
C LEU A 406 -14.10 5.09 44.33
N THR A 407 -14.93 4.22 43.75
CA THR A 407 -15.52 3.07 44.46
C THR A 407 -14.42 2.12 44.97
N LYS A 408 -13.43 1.80 44.12
CA LYS A 408 -12.28 0.98 44.53
C LYS A 408 -11.47 1.63 45.65
N GLN A 409 -11.26 2.95 45.59
CA GLN A 409 -10.55 3.67 46.66
C GLN A 409 -11.34 3.76 47.96
N LEU A 410 -12.68 3.82 47.88
CA LEU A 410 -13.54 3.79 49.05
C LEU A 410 -13.44 2.46 49.78
N GLU A 411 -13.42 1.33 49.06
CA GLU A 411 -13.21 0.01 49.66
C GLU A 411 -11.86 -0.09 50.40
N VAL A 412 -10.80 0.46 49.80
CA VAL A 412 -9.48 0.52 50.45
C VAL A 412 -9.51 1.37 51.72
N LEU A 413 -10.18 2.53 51.67
CA LEU A 413 -10.33 3.39 52.85
C LEU A 413 -11.15 2.74 53.96
N GLU A 414 -12.19 1.97 53.63
CA GLU A 414 -12.95 1.22 54.62
C GLU A 414 -12.09 0.13 55.27
N GLN A 415 -11.26 -0.57 54.50
CA GLN A 415 -10.31 -1.55 55.05
C GLN A 415 -9.30 -0.90 55.98
N LEU A 416 -8.69 0.22 55.57
CA LEU A 416 -7.75 0.96 56.41
C LEU A 416 -8.41 1.52 57.67
N LYS A 417 -9.67 1.96 57.58
CA LYS A 417 -10.43 2.40 58.75
C LYS A 417 -10.68 1.25 59.74
N ILE A 418 -11.03 0.08 59.23
CA ILE A 418 -11.22 -1.12 60.07
C ILE A 418 -9.91 -1.53 60.72
N GLU A 419 -8.80 -1.44 59.98
CA GLU A 419 -7.46 -1.73 60.50
C GLU A 419 -7.04 -0.73 61.58
N ASP A 420 -7.26 0.57 61.36
CA ASP A 420 -6.97 1.63 62.34
C ASP A 420 -7.87 1.53 63.59
N GLU A 421 -9.14 1.13 63.42
CA GLU A 421 -10.06 0.90 64.54
C GLU A 421 -9.67 -0.36 65.35
N LYS A 422 -9.18 -1.41 64.67
CA LYS A 422 -8.58 -2.59 65.33
C LYS A 422 -7.29 -2.23 66.07
N ASP A 423 -6.42 -1.44 65.46
CA ASP A 423 -5.18 -0.96 66.07
C ASP A 423 -5.46 -0.05 67.28
N ARG A 424 -6.49 0.79 67.18
CA ARG A 424 -6.96 1.66 68.26
C ARG A 424 -7.63 0.86 69.37
N ALA A 425 -8.31 -0.25 69.06
CA ALA A 425 -8.85 -1.16 70.07
C ALA A 425 -7.76 -2.02 70.73
N ALA A 426 -6.68 -2.35 70.00
CA ALA A 426 -5.53 -3.09 70.51
C ALA A 426 -4.61 -2.22 71.39
N LYS A 427 -4.52 -0.92 71.12
CA LYS A 427 -3.79 0.05 71.95
C LYS A 427 -4.71 0.62 73.04
N LYS A 428 -4.52 0.19 74.31
CA LYS A 428 -5.12 0.89 75.45
C LYS A 428 -4.74 2.38 75.41
N ALA A 429 -5.75 3.25 75.43
CA ALA A 429 -5.56 4.69 75.44
C ALA A 429 -4.53 5.11 76.51
N PRO A 430 -3.47 5.87 76.17
CA PRO A 430 -2.66 6.50 77.18
C PRO A 430 -3.55 7.53 77.90
N GLN A 431 -3.59 7.43 79.21
CA GLN A 431 -4.26 8.39 80.05
C GLN A 431 -3.49 9.72 79.92
N LEU A 432 -4.00 10.64 79.12
CA LEU A 432 -3.46 11.99 79.00
C LEU A 432 -3.80 12.76 80.28
N GLU A 433 -2.86 12.81 81.22
CA GLU A 433 -2.87 13.88 82.22
C GLU A 433 -2.60 15.21 81.51
N MET A 434 -3.58 16.11 81.61
CA MET A 434 -3.46 17.50 81.18
C MET A 434 -2.55 18.23 82.19
N SER A 435 -1.27 18.35 81.88
CA SER A 435 -0.40 19.37 82.49
C SER A 435 -0.45 20.67 81.67
N PRO A 436 -0.50 21.86 82.30
CA PRO A 436 -0.66 23.11 81.57
C PRO A 436 0.62 23.48 80.81
N LEU A 437 0.42 24.05 79.62
CA LEU A 437 1.37 24.71 78.73
C LEU A 437 2.69 25.15 79.38
N GLU A 438 3.79 24.43 79.15
CA GLU A 438 5.17 24.96 79.03
C GLU A 438 6.11 23.84 78.53
N ASP A 439 6.06 23.45 77.24
CA ASP A 439 7.24 22.82 76.59
C ASP A 439 7.07 22.67 75.05
N ASN A 440 7.02 23.78 74.32
CA ASN A 440 7.10 23.74 72.84
C ASN A 440 8.55 23.63 72.30
N SER A 441 9.54 23.48 73.19
CA SER A 441 10.96 23.50 72.82
C SER A 441 11.57 22.11 72.59
N ARG A 442 10.91 21.03 73.03
CA ARG A 442 11.50 19.67 72.99
C ARG A 442 11.12 18.82 71.76
N VAL A 443 10.08 19.18 71.03
CA VAL A 443 9.68 18.47 69.80
C VAL A 443 10.49 18.88 68.57
N ASN A 444 11.18 20.03 68.61
CA ASN A 444 12.04 20.50 67.51
C ASN A 444 13.42 19.82 67.45
N GLU A 445 13.83 19.03 68.45
CA GLU A 445 15.15 18.39 68.47
C GLU A 445 15.18 16.98 67.84
N HIS A 446 14.02 16.39 67.53
CA HIS A 446 13.93 15.01 67.00
C HIS A 446 13.46 14.90 65.54
N ILE A 447 13.09 16.02 64.92
CA ILE A 447 12.66 16.06 63.52
C ILE A 447 13.77 16.76 62.74
N GLY A 448 14.47 16.02 61.87
CA GLY A 448 15.46 16.60 60.96
C GLY A 448 14.83 17.65 60.02
N PRO A 449 15.61 18.59 59.47
CA PRO A 449 15.10 19.69 58.66
C PRO A 449 14.25 19.17 57.50
N VAL A 450 13.06 19.73 57.32
CA VAL A 450 12.11 19.34 56.27
C VAL A 450 12.63 19.87 54.94
N GLN A 451 13.19 18.98 54.12
CA GLN A 451 13.74 19.31 52.80
C GLN A 451 12.75 18.95 51.70
N PHE A 452 12.44 19.91 50.83
CA PHE A 452 11.64 19.69 49.63
C PHE A 452 12.55 19.66 48.39
N ASN A 453 12.35 18.70 47.50
CA ASN A 453 13.05 18.66 46.22
C ASN A 453 12.22 19.40 45.17
N MET A 454 12.67 20.58 44.75
CA MET A 454 12.06 21.34 43.67
C MET A 454 13.02 21.37 42.47
N GLY A 455 12.74 20.56 41.45
CA GLY A 455 13.48 20.59 40.19
C GLY A 455 14.94 20.10 40.29
N GLY A 456 15.25 19.19 41.23
CA GLY A 456 16.60 18.64 41.42
C GLY A 456 17.45 19.42 42.43
N ILE A 457 16.91 20.48 43.05
CA ILE A 457 17.54 21.25 44.10
C ILE A 457 16.83 20.94 45.42
N GLN A 458 17.60 20.54 46.43
CA GLN A 458 17.10 20.37 47.80
C GLN A 458 16.96 21.75 48.45
N VAL A 459 15.74 22.13 48.80
CA VAL A 459 15.41 23.40 49.43
C VAL A 459 14.94 23.14 50.85
N ASP A 460 15.60 23.79 51.82
CA ASP A 460 15.22 23.75 53.23
C ASP A 460 14.01 24.67 53.47
N ALA A 461 12.92 24.11 54.01
CA ALA A 461 11.68 24.84 54.24
C ALA A 461 11.87 26.00 55.25
N ASP A 462 12.73 25.80 56.25
CA ASP A 462 12.94 26.77 57.32
C ASP A 462 13.71 28.00 56.82
N ASP A 463 14.70 27.82 55.93
CA ASP A 463 15.43 28.93 55.28
C ASP A 463 14.51 29.74 54.36
N MET A 464 13.57 29.09 53.68
CA MET A 464 12.60 29.78 52.83
C MET A 464 11.60 30.60 53.66
N LEU A 465 11.11 30.04 54.78
CA LEU A 465 10.26 30.73 55.74
C LEU A 465 10.96 31.92 56.38
N GLN A 466 12.23 31.77 56.77
CA GLN A 466 13.06 32.86 57.31
C GLN A 466 13.19 33.99 56.28
N LYS A 467 13.52 33.67 55.02
CA LYS A 467 13.64 34.66 53.93
C LYS A 467 12.31 35.36 53.61
N ILE A 468 11.18 34.67 53.69
CA ILE A 468 9.86 35.29 53.50
C ILE A 468 9.58 36.25 54.66
N LYS A 469 9.88 35.84 55.89
CA LYS A 469 9.67 36.65 57.10
C LYS A 469 10.56 37.90 57.10
N ASP A 470 11.82 37.77 56.70
CA ASP A 470 12.74 38.90 56.54
C ASP A 470 12.29 39.85 55.41
N ARG A 471 11.73 39.30 54.33
CA ARG A 471 11.16 40.08 53.22
C ARG A 471 9.88 40.81 53.63
N GLU A 472 9.02 40.22 54.45
CA GLU A 472 7.84 40.87 55.00
C GLU A 472 8.18 41.92 56.08
N ALA A 473 9.19 41.67 56.91
CA ALA A 473 9.72 42.64 57.87
C ALA A 473 10.29 43.88 57.16
N ASN A 474 11.03 43.68 56.07
CA ASN A 474 11.52 44.78 55.23
C ASN A 474 10.40 45.51 54.46
N ARG A 475 9.32 44.82 54.11
CA ARG A 475 8.13 45.43 53.48
C ARG A 475 7.36 46.31 54.45
N SER A 476 7.35 45.95 55.74
CA SER A 476 6.64 46.67 56.80
C SER A 476 7.34 47.96 57.25
N GLN A 477 8.64 48.10 56.97
CA GLN A 477 9.44 49.30 57.30
C GLN A 477 9.46 50.36 56.18
N ARG A 478 8.99 50.07 54.96
CA ARG A 478 8.81 51.08 53.91
C ARG A 478 7.38 51.62 53.93
N LYS A 479 7.14 52.60 54.79
CA LYS A 479 5.99 53.51 54.67
C LYS A 479 6.37 54.70 53.78
N ASP A 480 5.39 55.10 52.97
CA ASP A 480 5.23 56.36 52.20
C ASP A 480 5.76 56.37 50.75
N PRO A 481 5.18 57.18 49.84
CA PRO A 481 3.77 57.54 49.63
C PRO A 481 3.33 57.35 48.15
N VAL A 482 2.15 57.87 47.83
CA VAL A 482 1.43 57.88 46.54
C VAL A 482 2.29 58.15 45.29
N SER A 483 1.94 57.41 44.24
CA SER A 483 2.41 57.43 42.85
C SER A 483 2.53 58.81 42.18
N SER A 484 3.63 59.03 41.45
CA SER A 484 3.74 59.99 40.33
C SER A 484 4.19 59.27 39.03
N PRO A 485 3.67 59.64 37.85
CA PRO A 485 3.84 58.90 36.61
C PRO A 485 5.12 59.35 35.86
N GLY A 486 6.29 58.87 36.30
CA GLY A 486 7.59 59.23 35.70
C GLY A 486 8.48 58.06 35.29
N ASP A 487 8.20 56.82 35.73
CA ASP A 487 9.20 55.74 35.73
C ASP A 487 9.08 54.69 34.60
N GLU A 488 8.09 54.80 33.71
CA GLU A 488 7.93 53.83 32.61
C GLU A 488 9.05 53.91 31.55
N LYS A 489 9.68 55.09 31.39
CA LYS A 489 10.79 55.26 30.43
C LYS A 489 12.09 54.60 30.87
N ALA A 490 12.41 54.65 32.17
CA ALA A 490 13.62 54.03 32.71
C ALA A 490 13.52 52.50 32.68
N HIS A 491 12.33 51.95 32.92
CA HIS A 491 12.08 50.51 32.87
C HIS A 491 12.19 49.95 31.44
N ASN A 492 11.63 50.64 30.45
CA ASN A 492 11.75 50.24 29.04
C ASN A 492 13.19 50.33 28.53
N GLN A 493 13.99 51.30 28.99
CA GLN A 493 15.38 51.42 28.60
C GLN A 493 16.28 50.32 29.21
N ALA A 494 15.96 49.88 30.43
CA ALA A 494 16.63 48.74 31.06
C ALA A 494 16.34 47.42 30.33
N LEU A 495 15.09 47.20 29.90
CA LEU A 495 14.71 46.04 29.08
C LEU A 495 15.36 46.06 27.70
N ALA A 496 15.42 47.23 27.05
CA ALA A 496 16.10 47.37 25.76
C ALA A 496 17.60 47.02 25.83
N ASN A 497 18.28 47.45 26.90
CA ASN A 497 19.70 47.11 27.11
C ASN A 497 19.90 45.62 27.43
N PHE A 498 18.95 44.99 28.12
CA PHE A 498 18.98 43.55 28.39
C PHE A 498 18.86 42.72 27.10
N PHE A 499 17.91 43.04 26.21
CA PHE A 499 17.77 42.35 24.93
C PHE A 499 18.94 42.63 23.96
N ALA A 500 19.51 43.83 24.00
CA ALA A 500 20.71 44.16 23.22
C ALA A 500 21.95 43.35 23.64
N GLY A 501 22.04 42.96 24.92
CA GLY A 501 23.09 42.09 25.45
C GLY A 501 22.97 40.63 24.97
N LEU A 502 21.74 40.15 24.73
CA LEU A 502 21.48 38.79 24.28
C LEU A 502 21.89 38.55 22.81
N VAL A 503 21.79 39.58 21.97
CA VAL A 503 22.09 39.51 20.53
C VAL A 503 23.60 39.59 20.23
N LYS A 504 24.42 40.05 21.18
CA LYS A 504 25.86 40.30 20.99
C LYS A 504 26.80 39.16 21.41
N LYS A 505 26.35 37.91 21.37
CA LYS A 505 27.26 36.74 21.54
C LYS A 505 27.49 36.01 20.21
N PRO A 506 28.53 36.37 19.42
CA PRO A 506 28.99 35.52 18.34
C PRO A 506 29.83 34.37 18.91
N GLY A 507 29.57 33.16 18.40
CA GLY A 507 30.34 31.97 18.71
C GLY A 507 31.80 32.13 18.28
N GLY A 508 32.70 31.83 19.21
CA GLY A 508 34.13 31.63 18.96
C GLY A 508 34.55 30.32 19.61
N SER A 509 34.69 29.26 18.81
CA SER A 509 35.42 28.06 19.19
C SER A 509 36.93 28.35 19.17
N PRO A 510 37.70 27.98 20.20
CA PRO A 510 39.12 27.73 20.05
C PRO A 510 39.38 26.22 19.96
N ARG A 511 39.82 25.79 18.78
CA ARG A 511 40.62 24.58 18.59
C ARG A 511 41.94 24.76 19.37
N GLY A 512 42.29 23.80 20.22
CA GLY A 512 43.59 23.76 20.88
C GLY A 512 43.87 22.37 21.44
N SER A 513 44.51 21.53 20.65
CA SER A 513 45.14 20.28 21.12
C SER A 513 46.50 20.61 21.75
N PRO A 514 46.90 19.94 22.84
CA PRO A 514 48.31 19.78 23.16
C PRO A 514 48.73 18.32 22.99
N SER A 515 49.81 18.14 22.24
CA SER A 515 50.73 17.00 22.33
C SER A 515 51.60 17.15 23.58
N VAL A 516 51.57 16.17 24.48
CA VAL A 516 52.73 15.37 24.99
C VAL A 516 52.18 14.02 25.41
#